data_AF-A0A0D2FQ39-F1
#
_entry.id   AF-A0A0D2FQ39-F1
#
_cell.length_a   1.000
_cell.length_b   1.000
_cell.length_c   1.000
_cell.angle_alpha   90.00
_cell.angle_beta   90.00
_cell.angle_gamma   90.00
#
_symmetry.space_group_name_H-M   'P 1'
#
loop_
_entity.id
_entity.type
_entity.pdbx_description
1 polymer ?
#
loop_
_entity_poly.entity_id
_entity_poly.type
_entity_poly.pdbx_seq_one_letter_code
_entity_poly.pdbx_strand_id
1 'polypeptide(L)'
;MSTVKPAPSRPAHHANNNGTRFINPWPSAGAPTWAELLQASFPFGFYKADLDTHHKARSVKVIKPDWGAASLKDRNLERRTCIIGTWLGHAGALVEIPSLHEADSGSLWLLFDPIFSTRAGPTQYNGVVRAKSSPCQVENLPGCDAIFISHNHYDHTDWPTIQAVSKTFPKTKYFVPLGIKQWLSSSGIPDKQIYELDWWQNREYSPLDFGLQVTSTVEEETILRFSCVPAQHNSGRIVIDQGSTLWCGWVVERLLRSKDESAESKVTRQGAVYHAGDTGYRRITRSETVCPAFKEIGERFGPFDMSFVPIWRGGSLGFISNLGLRLSHDDIPSALHGSPTDAVAIHKDVRSRNTIGIHFGTFVGSENETHEAVIEFGQACDEHGVGDLDDENESDKGRAGTLDIGGSLAVAIE
;
A
#
# COMPACT_ATOMS: atom_id res chain seq x y z
N MET A 1 32.11 -39.46 -6.03
CA MET A 1 31.64 -38.68 -4.86
C MET A 1 30.58 -37.72 -5.36
N SER A 2 29.31 -37.99 -5.05
CA SER A 2 28.18 -37.14 -5.44
C SER A 2 28.17 -35.92 -4.53
N THR A 3 28.44 -34.75 -5.08
CA THR A 3 28.35 -33.46 -4.37
C THR A 3 26.87 -33.13 -4.19
N VAL A 4 26.33 -33.49 -3.04
CA VAL A 4 25.01 -33.02 -2.61
C VAL A 4 25.09 -31.50 -2.54
N LYS A 5 24.39 -30.81 -3.48
CA LYS A 5 24.20 -29.36 -3.38
C LYS A 5 23.59 -29.08 -2.00
N PRO A 6 24.17 -28.17 -1.19
CA PRO A 6 23.54 -27.80 0.07
C PRO A 6 22.12 -27.32 -0.23
N ALA A 7 21.15 -27.80 0.56
CA ALA A 7 19.78 -27.32 0.47
C ALA A 7 19.80 -25.79 0.56
N PRO A 8 19.01 -25.08 -0.26
CA PRO A 8 18.98 -23.62 -0.21
C PRO A 8 18.68 -23.19 1.23
N SER A 9 19.50 -22.27 1.75
CA SER A 9 19.28 -21.72 3.09
C SER A 9 17.89 -21.08 3.12
N ARG A 10 17.10 -21.43 4.14
CA ARG A 10 15.79 -20.84 4.39
C ARG A 10 15.88 -19.30 4.34
N PRO A 11 14.97 -18.59 3.66
CA PRO A 11 14.98 -17.12 3.62
C PRO A 11 14.94 -16.50 5.03
N ALA A 12 15.57 -15.34 5.20
CA ALA A 12 15.81 -14.74 6.51
C ALA A 12 14.53 -14.33 7.26
N HIS A 13 13.45 -14.04 6.53
CA HIS A 13 12.16 -13.64 7.10
C HIS A 13 11.29 -14.80 7.54
N HIS A 14 11.65 -16.05 7.22
CA HIS A 14 11.01 -17.22 7.80
C HIS A 14 11.59 -17.42 9.21
N ALA A 15 10.74 -17.59 10.22
CA ALA A 15 11.16 -17.78 11.61
C ALA A 15 11.35 -19.25 11.98
N ASN A 16 10.72 -20.18 11.24
CA ASN A 16 10.95 -21.63 11.34
C ASN A 16 11.21 -22.27 9.96
N ASN A 17 11.64 -23.53 9.91
CA ASN A 17 11.91 -24.24 8.64
C ASN A 17 10.65 -24.69 7.90
N ASN A 18 9.48 -24.62 8.55
CA ASN A 18 8.22 -25.11 8.00
C ASN A 18 7.47 -24.03 7.19
N GLY A 19 7.96 -22.79 7.15
CA GLY A 19 7.30 -21.68 6.46
C GLY A 19 5.96 -21.27 7.09
N THR A 20 5.79 -21.50 8.40
CA THR A 20 4.55 -21.21 9.14
C THR A 20 4.68 -20.10 10.17
N ARG A 21 5.87 -19.50 10.27
CA ARG A 21 6.16 -18.36 11.14
C ARG A 21 7.09 -17.39 10.43
N PHE A 22 6.87 -16.10 10.61
CA PHE A 22 7.61 -15.03 9.95
C PHE A 22 8.14 -14.00 10.95
N ILE A 23 9.26 -13.36 10.62
CA ILE A 23 9.94 -12.33 11.41
C ILE A 23 10.52 -11.25 10.47
N ASN A 24 10.69 -10.05 11.00
CA ASN A 24 11.50 -9.04 10.33
C ASN A 24 12.99 -9.44 10.43
N PRO A 25 13.72 -9.55 9.31
CA PRO A 25 15.12 -9.95 9.33
C PRO A 25 16.08 -8.77 9.59
N TRP A 26 15.58 -7.53 9.58
CA TRP A 26 16.42 -6.33 9.60
C TRP A 26 16.64 -5.79 11.02
N PRO A 27 17.84 -5.26 11.32
CA PRO A 27 18.11 -4.60 12.58
C PRO A 27 17.16 -3.43 12.87
N SER A 28 16.66 -2.73 11.86
CA SER A 28 15.66 -1.65 12.00
C SER A 28 14.33 -2.11 12.61
N ALA A 29 14.06 -3.42 12.68
CA ALA A 29 12.89 -3.99 13.35
C ALA A 29 13.20 -4.62 14.73
N GLY A 30 14.46 -4.56 15.18
CA GLY A 30 14.89 -5.13 16.45
C GLY A 30 14.41 -4.33 17.67
N ALA A 31 14.62 -4.89 18.86
CA ALA A 31 14.30 -4.19 20.12
C ALA A 31 15.13 -2.90 20.28
N PRO A 32 14.58 -1.80 20.83
CA PRO A 32 15.33 -0.59 21.13
C PRO A 32 16.61 -0.87 21.93
N THR A 33 17.68 -0.13 21.61
CA THR A 33 18.93 -0.17 22.38
C THR A 33 18.77 0.54 23.72
N TRP A 34 19.67 0.27 24.67
CA TRP A 34 19.69 0.98 25.96
C TRP A 34 19.84 2.50 25.81
N ALA A 35 20.65 2.97 24.85
CA ALA A 35 20.83 4.39 24.58
C ALA A 35 19.54 5.05 24.07
N GLU A 36 18.77 4.34 23.26
CA GLU A 36 17.47 4.80 22.75
C GLU A 36 16.41 4.81 23.86
N LEU A 37 16.38 3.77 24.72
CA LEU A 37 15.46 3.71 25.87
C LEU A 37 15.72 4.83 26.88
N LEU A 38 16.99 5.23 27.09
CA LEU A 38 17.33 6.35 27.98
C LEU A 38 16.88 7.72 27.45
N GLN A 39 16.63 7.83 26.14
CA GLN A 39 16.12 9.04 25.49
C GLN A 39 14.60 9.03 25.34
N ALA A 40 13.95 7.91 25.67
CA ALA A 40 12.52 7.76 25.50
C ALA A 40 11.77 8.66 26.50
N SER A 41 10.84 9.45 26.00
CA SER A 41 9.94 10.26 26.84
C SER A 41 8.69 9.48 27.24
N PHE A 42 7.85 10.09 28.08
CA PHE A 42 6.58 9.48 28.49
C PHE A 42 5.69 9.25 27.26
N PRO A 43 5.07 8.07 27.07
CA PRO A 43 4.41 7.65 25.83
C PRO A 43 3.08 8.38 25.56
N PHE A 44 2.76 9.41 26.33
CA PHE A 44 1.59 10.24 26.15
C PHE A 44 2.00 11.70 26.06
N GLY A 45 1.49 12.39 25.05
CA GLY A 45 1.64 13.82 24.86
C GLY A 45 0.30 14.51 24.71
N PHE A 46 0.29 15.83 24.80
CA PHE A 46 -0.85 16.64 24.37
C PHE A 46 -0.71 16.97 22.88
N TYR A 47 -1.85 17.17 22.21
CA TYR A 47 -1.84 17.78 20.88
C TYR A 47 -1.21 19.17 20.93
N LYS A 48 -0.51 19.56 19.86
CA LYS A 48 -0.08 20.96 19.71
C LYS A 48 -1.34 21.85 19.64
N ALA A 49 -1.26 23.04 20.23
CA ALA A 49 -2.33 24.03 20.09
C ALA A 49 -2.45 24.45 18.60
N ASP A 50 -3.66 24.82 18.20
CA ASP A 50 -3.96 25.50 16.93
C ASP A 50 -3.59 24.73 15.64
N LEU A 51 -3.61 23.39 15.69
CA LEU A 51 -3.36 22.51 14.53
C LEU A 51 -4.31 22.81 13.36
N ASP A 52 -5.55 23.18 13.63
CA ASP A 52 -6.57 23.54 12.65
C ASP A 52 -6.27 24.86 11.92
N THR A 53 -5.45 25.74 12.50
CA THR A 53 -5.05 27.02 11.89
C THR A 53 -3.71 26.96 11.17
N HIS A 54 -2.99 25.84 11.25
CA HIS A 54 -1.70 25.69 10.58
C HIS A 54 -1.89 25.77 9.05
N HIS A 55 -1.01 26.49 8.35
CA HIS A 55 -1.18 26.75 6.91
C HIS A 55 -1.19 25.49 6.01
N LYS A 56 -0.58 24.38 6.46
CA LYS A 56 -0.66 23.05 5.82
C LYS A 56 -1.78 22.16 6.35
N ALA A 57 -2.51 22.60 7.38
CA ALA A 57 -3.65 21.84 7.87
C ALA A 57 -4.72 21.79 6.79
N ARG A 58 -5.31 20.61 6.64
CA ARG A 58 -6.54 20.46 5.85
C ARG A 58 -7.39 19.36 6.44
N SER A 59 -8.70 19.58 6.51
CA SER A 59 -9.63 18.55 6.92
C SER A 59 -9.88 17.60 5.77
N VAL A 60 -9.60 16.30 5.99
CA VAL A 60 -9.88 15.26 5.00
C VAL A 60 -11.39 15.04 4.92
N LYS A 61 -11.93 15.23 3.72
CA LYS A 61 -13.35 15.06 3.42
C LYS A 61 -13.60 13.66 2.85
N VAL A 62 -14.84 13.21 2.99
CA VAL A 62 -15.34 12.06 2.23
C VAL A 62 -16.10 12.61 1.04
N ILE A 63 -15.63 12.30 -0.16
CA ILE A 63 -16.25 12.70 -1.42
C ILE A 63 -16.67 11.47 -2.21
N LYS A 64 -17.69 11.64 -3.06
CA LYS A 64 -18.09 10.59 -3.99
C LYS A 64 -16.99 10.44 -5.06
N PRO A 65 -16.43 9.24 -5.29
CA PRO A 65 -15.41 9.07 -6.30
C PRO A 65 -15.94 9.37 -7.71
N ASP A 66 -15.14 10.09 -8.48
CA ASP A 66 -15.35 10.34 -9.91
C ASP A 66 -14.45 9.48 -10.81
N TRP A 67 -13.66 8.60 -10.17
CA TRP A 67 -12.74 7.65 -10.80
C TRP A 67 -11.69 8.34 -11.69
N GLY A 68 -11.22 9.53 -11.28
CA GLY A 68 -10.17 10.28 -11.96
C GLY A 68 -10.65 11.29 -13.00
N ALA A 69 -11.97 11.45 -13.18
CA ALA A 69 -12.51 12.36 -14.19
C ALA A 69 -12.03 13.82 -14.02
N ALA A 70 -12.05 14.35 -12.79
CA ALA A 70 -11.53 15.68 -12.48
C ALA A 70 -10.01 15.73 -12.68
N SER A 71 -9.26 14.77 -12.12
CA SER A 71 -7.80 14.79 -12.22
C SER A 71 -7.29 14.69 -13.66
N LEU A 72 -7.95 13.93 -14.53
CA LEU A 72 -7.61 13.86 -15.95
C LEU A 72 -7.83 15.20 -16.65
N LYS A 73 -8.97 15.85 -16.37
CA LYS A 73 -9.31 17.15 -16.93
C LYS A 73 -8.34 18.24 -16.46
N ASP A 74 -8.07 18.29 -15.17
CA ASP A 74 -7.24 19.34 -14.55
C ASP A 74 -5.78 19.25 -15.03
N ARG A 75 -5.29 18.03 -15.28
CA ARG A 75 -3.93 17.79 -15.80
C ARG A 75 -3.83 17.70 -17.31
N ASN A 76 -4.94 17.87 -18.03
CA ASN A 76 -5.02 17.72 -19.49
C ASN A 76 -4.43 16.37 -19.99
N LEU A 77 -4.83 15.28 -19.34
CA LEU A 77 -4.35 13.93 -19.59
C LEU A 77 -5.40 13.05 -20.27
N GLU A 78 -4.96 12.18 -21.17
CA GLU A 78 -5.82 11.14 -21.75
C GLU A 78 -5.85 9.90 -20.85
N ARG A 79 -7.05 9.42 -20.49
CA ARG A 79 -7.21 8.25 -19.59
C ARG A 79 -6.38 7.03 -20.02
N ARG A 80 -6.26 6.79 -21.33
CA ARG A 80 -5.54 5.63 -21.89
C ARG A 80 -4.02 5.64 -21.67
N THR A 81 -3.44 6.80 -21.39
CA THR A 81 -1.99 6.98 -21.20
C THR A 81 -1.62 7.13 -19.72
N CYS A 82 -2.56 6.88 -18.82
CA CYS A 82 -2.42 7.22 -17.41
C CYS A 82 -2.71 6.06 -16.49
N ILE A 83 -2.05 6.04 -15.33
CA ILE A 83 -2.50 5.29 -14.17
C ILE A 83 -3.38 6.22 -13.34
N ILE A 84 -4.53 5.71 -12.89
CA ILE A 84 -5.44 6.48 -12.03
C ILE A 84 -5.56 5.77 -10.69
N GLY A 85 -5.14 6.45 -9.62
CA GLY A 85 -5.26 5.96 -8.25
C GLY A 85 -6.35 6.70 -7.51
N THR A 86 -7.25 5.99 -6.86
CA THR A 86 -8.31 6.54 -6.01
C THR A 86 -8.09 6.07 -4.58
N TRP A 87 -7.97 7.00 -3.64
CA TRP A 87 -7.86 6.66 -2.22
C TRP A 87 -9.24 6.36 -1.65
N LEU A 88 -9.48 5.15 -1.15
CA LEU A 88 -10.78 4.70 -0.62
C LEU A 88 -10.88 4.89 0.91
N GLY A 89 -9.85 5.46 1.53
CA GLY A 89 -9.70 5.62 2.98
C GLY A 89 -8.87 4.49 3.60
N HIS A 90 -8.23 4.81 4.71
CA HIS A 90 -7.22 3.98 5.38
C HIS A 90 -6.13 3.54 4.40
N ALA A 91 -5.80 2.25 4.32
CA ALA A 91 -4.91 1.70 3.30
C ALA A 91 -5.63 1.30 1.99
N GLY A 92 -6.95 1.47 1.92
CA GLY A 92 -7.73 1.10 0.74
C GLY A 92 -7.42 1.98 -0.46
N ALA A 93 -7.06 1.37 -1.58
CA ALA A 93 -6.84 2.08 -2.85
C ALA A 93 -7.43 1.29 -4.03
N LEU A 94 -8.05 2.00 -4.97
CA LEU A 94 -8.44 1.46 -6.27
C LEU A 94 -7.57 2.08 -7.35
N VAL A 95 -6.94 1.23 -8.17
CA VAL A 95 -6.08 1.65 -9.26
C VAL A 95 -6.63 1.17 -10.60
N GLU A 96 -6.78 2.09 -11.54
CA GLU A 96 -7.08 1.82 -12.94
C GLU A 96 -5.77 1.75 -13.73
N ILE A 97 -5.55 0.65 -14.45
CA ILE A 97 -4.52 0.55 -15.49
C ILE A 97 -5.25 0.37 -16.83
N PRO A 98 -5.21 1.35 -17.75
CA PRO A 98 -5.88 1.26 -19.03
C PRO A 98 -5.26 0.18 -19.92
N SER A 99 -6.01 -0.30 -20.92
CA SER A 99 -5.43 -1.11 -22.00
C SER A 99 -4.52 -0.27 -22.91
N LEU A 100 -3.46 -0.88 -23.44
CA LEU A 100 -2.47 -0.23 -24.32
C LEU A 100 -2.95 -0.06 -25.76
N HIS A 101 -3.89 -0.88 -26.23
CA HIS A 101 -4.06 -1.08 -27.68
C HIS A 101 -5.36 -0.55 -28.28
N GLU A 102 -6.47 -0.43 -27.55
CA GLU A 102 -7.69 0.22 -28.07
C GLU A 102 -8.54 0.90 -26.98
N ALA A 103 -9.31 1.91 -27.38
CA ALA A 103 -10.20 2.67 -26.49
C ALA A 103 -11.33 1.79 -25.89
N ASP A 104 -11.71 0.70 -26.56
CA ASP A 104 -12.82 -0.18 -26.17
C ASP A 104 -12.39 -1.46 -25.44
N SER A 105 -11.09 -1.68 -25.21
CA SER A 105 -10.57 -2.91 -24.58
C SER A 105 -10.83 -3.01 -23.07
N GLY A 106 -11.34 -1.95 -22.45
CA GLY A 106 -11.53 -1.83 -21.00
C GLY A 106 -10.24 -1.52 -20.24
N SER A 107 -10.40 -1.34 -18.93
CA SER A 107 -9.32 -1.08 -17.98
C SER A 107 -9.21 -2.22 -16.99
N LEU A 108 -8.01 -2.46 -16.49
CA LEU A 108 -7.75 -3.36 -15.38
C LEU A 108 -7.94 -2.61 -14.06
N TRP A 109 -8.79 -3.13 -13.18
CA TRP A 109 -9.10 -2.53 -11.88
C TRP A 109 -8.47 -3.32 -10.74
N LEU A 110 -7.56 -2.68 -10.02
CA LEU A 110 -6.75 -3.28 -8.96
C LEU A 110 -7.14 -2.68 -7.62
N LEU A 111 -7.57 -3.51 -6.68
CA LEU A 111 -8.05 -3.10 -5.36
C LEU A 111 -7.05 -3.54 -4.28
N PHE A 112 -6.49 -2.59 -3.54
CA PHE A 112 -5.50 -2.85 -2.49
C PHE A 112 -6.13 -2.66 -1.10
N ASP A 113 -5.84 -3.58 -0.18
CA ASP A 113 -6.24 -3.56 1.24
C ASP A 113 -7.66 -3.00 1.52
N PRO A 114 -8.70 -3.54 0.87
CA PRO A 114 -10.00 -2.88 0.90
C PRO A 114 -10.74 -3.09 2.22
N ILE A 115 -11.21 -1.99 2.81
CA ILE A 115 -12.12 -1.98 3.97
C ILE A 115 -13.29 -1.00 3.78
N PHE A 116 -14.44 -1.56 3.41
CA PHE A 116 -15.69 -0.82 3.27
C PHE A 116 -16.56 -0.88 4.53
N SER A 117 -16.25 -1.81 5.44
CA SER A 117 -16.91 -1.96 6.73
C SER A 117 -16.79 -0.71 7.62
N THR A 118 -17.75 -0.54 8.52
CA THR A 118 -17.74 0.52 9.54
C THR A 118 -16.70 0.25 10.63
N ARG A 119 -16.40 -1.03 10.92
CA ARG A 119 -15.42 -1.42 11.95
C ARG A 119 -14.32 -2.30 11.39
N ALA A 120 -13.11 -2.02 11.83
CA ALA A 120 -11.98 -2.94 11.74
C ALA A 120 -11.95 -3.81 13.00
N GLY A 121 -12.36 -5.08 12.88
CA GLY A 121 -12.30 -6.03 13.98
C GLY A 121 -12.88 -7.41 13.65
N PRO A 122 -12.88 -8.33 14.64
CA PRO A 122 -13.35 -9.70 14.45
C PRO A 122 -14.84 -9.78 14.08
N THR A 123 -15.63 -8.80 14.47
CA THR A 123 -17.07 -8.72 14.17
C THR A 123 -17.47 -7.28 13.90
N GLN A 124 -18.65 -7.07 13.32
CA GLN A 124 -19.18 -5.70 13.12
C GLN A 124 -19.67 -5.03 14.42
N TYR A 125 -19.54 -5.70 15.58
CA TYR A 125 -19.86 -5.16 16.90
C TYR A 125 -18.61 -4.87 17.73
N ASN A 126 -17.47 -5.51 17.42
CA ASN A 126 -16.22 -5.41 18.17
C ASN A 126 -15.09 -4.94 17.25
N GLY A 127 -14.41 -3.88 17.62
CA GLY A 127 -13.30 -3.32 16.83
C GLY A 127 -13.31 -1.81 16.79
N VAL A 128 -12.34 -1.26 16.06
CA VAL A 128 -12.19 0.19 15.90
C VAL A 128 -13.20 0.68 14.87
N VAL A 129 -13.99 1.71 15.21
CA VAL A 129 -14.95 2.34 14.31
C VAL A 129 -14.23 3.35 13.45
N ARG A 130 -14.51 3.38 12.13
CA ARG A 130 -14.01 4.45 11.26
C ARG A 130 -14.62 5.79 11.63
N ALA A 131 -13.80 6.82 11.76
CA ALA A 131 -14.21 8.20 12.00
C ALA A 131 -14.84 8.84 10.75
N LYS A 132 -14.34 8.48 9.56
CA LYS A 132 -14.84 8.95 8.26
C LYS A 132 -15.45 7.77 7.51
N SER A 133 -16.64 7.91 6.93
CA SER A 133 -17.33 6.85 6.19
C SER A 133 -16.56 6.39 4.96
N SER A 134 -16.87 5.18 4.47
CA SER A 134 -16.41 4.74 3.14
C SER A 134 -16.96 5.68 2.06
N PRO A 135 -16.17 6.06 1.03
CA PRO A 135 -16.63 6.99 -0.01
C PRO A 135 -17.66 6.35 -0.96
N CYS A 136 -17.66 5.02 -1.04
CA CYS A 136 -18.66 4.24 -1.77
C CYS A 136 -18.86 2.87 -1.10
N GLN A 137 -19.64 1.99 -1.73
CA GLN A 137 -19.75 0.56 -1.39
C GLN A 137 -19.20 -0.28 -2.55
N VAL A 138 -18.95 -1.57 -2.32
CA VAL A 138 -18.38 -2.48 -3.33
C VAL A 138 -19.19 -2.51 -4.63
N GLU A 139 -20.52 -2.43 -4.53
CA GLU A 139 -21.44 -2.43 -5.68
C GLU A 139 -21.31 -1.19 -6.56
N ASN A 140 -20.68 -0.13 -6.05
CA ASN A 140 -20.48 1.12 -6.77
C ASN A 140 -19.08 1.21 -7.42
N LEU A 141 -18.22 0.19 -7.25
CA LEU A 141 -16.91 0.16 -7.90
C LEU A 141 -17.06 0.01 -9.41
N PRO A 142 -16.23 0.67 -10.22
CA PRO A 142 -16.26 0.55 -11.68
C PRO A 142 -15.79 -0.83 -12.16
N GLY A 143 -15.00 -1.53 -11.36
CA GLY A 143 -14.50 -2.88 -11.60
C GLY A 143 -13.62 -3.36 -10.44
N CYS A 144 -13.31 -4.66 -10.44
CA CYS A 144 -12.38 -5.26 -9.48
C CYS A 144 -11.84 -6.58 -10.04
N ASP A 145 -10.74 -6.52 -10.78
CA ASP A 145 -10.13 -7.69 -11.45
C ASP A 145 -9.14 -8.43 -10.55
N ALA A 146 -8.47 -7.69 -9.68
CA ALA A 146 -7.54 -8.22 -8.69
C ALA A 146 -7.68 -7.51 -7.34
N ILE A 147 -7.66 -8.29 -6.25
CA ILE A 147 -7.46 -7.80 -4.89
C ILE A 147 -6.04 -8.12 -4.44
N PHE A 148 -5.38 -7.17 -3.79
CA PHE A 148 -4.08 -7.34 -3.15
C PHE A 148 -4.23 -7.09 -1.66
N ILE A 149 -3.85 -8.08 -0.85
CA ILE A 149 -3.85 -7.99 0.60
C ILE A 149 -2.41 -7.93 1.08
N SER A 150 -2.02 -6.89 1.80
CA SER A 150 -0.66 -6.73 2.35
C SER A 150 -0.40 -7.63 3.54
N HIS A 151 -1.37 -7.77 4.45
CA HIS A 151 -1.27 -8.58 5.65
C HIS A 151 -2.64 -8.82 6.30
N ASN A 152 -2.72 -9.71 7.28
CA ASN A 152 -3.99 -10.25 7.76
C ASN A 152 -4.75 -9.41 8.81
N HIS A 153 -4.28 -8.22 9.19
CA HIS A 153 -4.96 -7.35 10.17
C HIS A 153 -6.36 -6.96 9.67
N TYR A 154 -7.25 -6.64 10.61
CA TYR A 154 -8.68 -6.45 10.31
C TYR A 154 -8.99 -5.21 9.46
N ASP A 155 -8.13 -4.22 9.51
CA ASP A 155 -8.19 -2.97 8.76
C ASP A 155 -7.60 -3.07 7.34
N HIS A 156 -6.94 -4.19 7.01
CA HIS A 156 -6.41 -4.48 5.66
C HIS A 156 -7.08 -5.71 5.00
N THR A 157 -7.58 -6.65 5.81
CA THR A 157 -8.29 -7.84 5.34
C THR A 157 -9.71 -7.89 5.92
N ASP A 158 -10.59 -7.06 5.38
CA ASP A 158 -11.99 -6.99 5.80
C ASP A 158 -12.85 -8.09 5.17
N TRP A 159 -13.32 -9.05 5.98
CA TRP A 159 -14.09 -10.19 5.48
C TRP A 159 -15.41 -9.81 4.80
N PRO A 160 -16.28 -8.94 5.37
CA PRO A 160 -17.48 -8.45 4.69
C PRO A 160 -17.19 -7.84 3.31
N THR A 161 -16.12 -7.05 3.19
CA THR A 161 -15.67 -6.50 1.90
C THR A 161 -15.32 -7.61 0.91
N ILE A 162 -14.49 -8.57 1.32
CA ILE A 162 -14.08 -9.70 0.47
C ILE A 162 -15.30 -10.52 0.03
N GLN A 163 -16.28 -10.74 0.91
CA GLN A 163 -17.54 -11.39 0.56
C GLN A 163 -18.36 -10.60 -0.45
N ALA A 164 -18.46 -9.28 -0.28
CA ALA A 164 -19.17 -8.41 -1.22
C ALA A 164 -18.48 -8.43 -2.59
N VAL A 165 -17.15 -8.36 -2.63
CA VAL A 165 -16.38 -8.43 -3.90
C VAL A 165 -16.59 -9.78 -4.59
N SER A 166 -16.48 -10.89 -3.86
CA SER A 166 -16.70 -12.24 -4.42
C SER A 166 -18.10 -12.40 -5.05
N LYS A 167 -19.11 -11.71 -4.49
CA LYS A 167 -20.48 -11.71 -5.03
C LYS A 167 -20.64 -10.79 -6.24
N THR A 168 -20.11 -9.57 -6.18
CA THR A 168 -20.28 -8.54 -7.21
C THR A 168 -19.36 -8.77 -8.41
N PHE A 169 -18.13 -9.24 -8.16
CA PHE A 169 -17.08 -9.46 -9.14
C PHE A 169 -16.58 -10.91 -9.06
N PRO A 170 -17.36 -11.91 -9.50
CA PRO A 170 -17.06 -13.33 -9.27
C PRO A 170 -15.79 -13.83 -9.99
N LYS A 171 -15.15 -13.03 -10.84
CA LYS A 171 -13.90 -13.35 -11.55
C LYS A 171 -12.65 -12.77 -10.88
N THR A 172 -12.79 -11.97 -9.83
CA THR A 172 -11.66 -11.34 -9.12
C THR A 172 -10.63 -12.39 -8.68
N LYS A 173 -9.35 -12.08 -8.89
CA LYS A 173 -8.21 -12.84 -8.36
C LYS A 173 -7.74 -12.20 -7.05
N TYR A 174 -7.32 -13.01 -6.08
CA TYR A 174 -6.88 -12.57 -4.77
C TYR A 174 -5.39 -12.88 -4.60
N PHE A 175 -4.58 -11.84 -4.46
CA PHE A 175 -3.15 -11.92 -4.23
C PHE A 175 -2.88 -11.65 -2.76
N VAL A 176 -2.29 -12.64 -2.09
CA VAL A 176 -2.07 -12.61 -0.64
C VAL A 176 -0.67 -13.11 -0.29
N PRO A 177 -0.06 -12.62 0.80
CA PRO A 177 1.18 -13.18 1.32
C PRO A 177 0.96 -14.58 1.93
N LEU A 178 2.05 -15.32 2.12
CA LEU A 178 2.06 -16.66 2.72
C LEU A 178 1.22 -16.75 4.02
N GLY A 179 0.44 -17.82 4.13
CA GLY A 179 -0.39 -18.17 5.29
C GLY A 179 -1.84 -17.68 5.21
N ILE A 180 -2.17 -16.72 4.35
CA ILE A 180 -3.53 -16.16 4.26
C ILE A 180 -4.45 -17.02 3.37
N LYS A 181 -3.90 -17.73 2.37
CA LYS A 181 -4.71 -18.46 1.39
C LYS A 181 -5.63 -19.48 2.03
N GLN A 182 -5.15 -20.21 3.02
CA GLN A 182 -5.92 -21.24 3.71
C GLN A 182 -7.17 -20.65 4.37
N TRP A 183 -7.07 -19.45 4.95
CA TRP A 183 -8.21 -18.78 5.59
C TRP A 183 -9.23 -18.29 4.57
N LEU A 184 -8.80 -17.72 3.44
CA LEU A 184 -9.72 -17.31 2.37
C LEU A 184 -10.44 -18.50 1.73
N SER A 185 -9.69 -19.58 1.46
CA SER A 185 -10.21 -20.81 0.87
C SER A 185 -11.26 -21.45 1.79
N SER A 186 -10.96 -21.58 3.09
CA SER A 186 -11.91 -22.11 4.07
C SER A 186 -13.11 -21.21 4.33
N SER A 187 -12.99 -19.91 4.06
CA SER A 187 -14.08 -18.94 4.16
C SER A 187 -14.97 -18.91 2.90
N GLY A 188 -14.62 -19.64 1.85
CA GLY A 188 -15.46 -19.86 0.67
C GLY A 188 -15.01 -19.16 -0.61
N ILE A 189 -13.83 -18.53 -0.63
CA ILE A 189 -13.24 -18.04 -1.88
C ILE A 189 -12.66 -19.24 -2.66
N PRO A 190 -12.99 -19.42 -3.95
CA PRO A 190 -12.47 -20.53 -4.74
C PRO A 190 -10.94 -20.56 -4.79
N ASP A 191 -10.34 -21.71 -4.47
CA ASP A 191 -8.87 -21.86 -4.36
C ASP A 191 -8.11 -21.41 -5.62
N LYS A 192 -8.70 -21.66 -6.80
CA LYS A 192 -8.15 -21.26 -8.11
C LYS A 192 -8.03 -19.74 -8.31
N GLN A 193 -8.71 -18.95 -7.48
CA GLN A 193 -8.66 -17.48 -7.52
C GLN A 193 -7.68 -16.92 -6.50
N ILE A 194 -7.12 -17.75 -5.60
CA ILE A 194 -6.24 -17.29 -4.52
C ILE A 194 -4.80 -17.65 -4.85
N TYR A 195 -4.00 -16.60 -5.04
CA TYR A 195 -2.58 -16.67 -5.36
C TYR A 195 -1.81 -16.22 -4.12
N GLU A 196 -1.08 -17.17 -3.55
CA GLU A 196 -0.25 -16.96 -2.37
C GLU A 196 1.21 -16.78 -2.79
N LEU A 197 1.86 -15.72 -2.31
CA LEU A 197 3.23 -15.36 -2.69
C LEU A 197 4.11 -15.09 -1.47
N ASP A 198 5.36 -15.55 -1.56
CA ASP A 198 6.44 -15.13 -0.68
C ASP A 198 7.11 -13.84 -1.17
N TRP A 199 7.89 -13.18 -0.32
CA TRP A 199 8.70 -12.02 -0.72
C TRP A 199 9.57 -12.34 -1.93
N TRP A 200 9.60 -11.38 -2.85
CA TRP A 200 10.29 -11.42 -4.15
C TRP A 200 9.72 -12.41 -5.16
N GLN A 201 8.67 -13.17 -4.81
CA GLN A 201 7.94 -13.95 -5.80
C GLN A 201 7.02 -13.04 -6.62
N ASN A 202 6.81 -13.42 -7.87
CA ASN A 202 5.91 -12.73 -8.78
C ASN A 202 5.10 -13.72 -9.61
N ARG A 203 4.02 -13.21 -10.20
CA ARG A 203 3.20 -13.90 -11.20
C ARG A 203 3.04 -12.99 -12.40
N GLU A 204 3.25 -13.55 -13.58
CA GLU A 204 3.01 -12.88 -14.86
C GLU A 204 1.68 -13.36 -15.45
N TYR A 205 0.94 -12.44 -16.04
CA TYR A 205 -0.35 -12.66 -16.69
C TYR A 205 -0.40 -11.92 -18.01
N SER A 206 -1.15 -12.46 -18.96
CA SER A 206 -1.62 -11.70 -20.10
C SER A 206 -2.89 -10.92 -19.72
N PRO A 207 -3.25 -9.85 -20.45
CA PRO A 207 -4.54 -9.19 -20.23
C PRO A 207 -5.74 -10.13 -20.46
N LEU A 208 -5.58 -11.15 -21.32
CA LEU A 208 -6.60 -12.18 -21.57
C LEU A 208 -6.95 -12.98 -20.31
N ASP A 209 -6.00 -13.17 -19.39
CA ASP A 209 -6.25 -13.84 -18.11
C ASP A 209 -7.29 -13.08 -17.26
N PHE A 210 -7.47 -11.78 -17.50
CA PHE A 210 -8.48 -10.92 -16.87
C PHE A 210 -9.70 -10.69 -17.76
N GLY A 211 -9.77 -11.37 -18.91
CA GLY A 211 -10.88 -11.22 -19.87
C GLY A 211 -10.85 -9.90 -20.63
N LEU A 212 -9.73 -9.18 -20.60
CA LEU A 212 -9.53 -7.97 -21.41
C LEU A 212 -9.22 -8.39 -22.85
N GLN A 213 -9.83 -7.71 -23.81
CA GLN A 213 -9.52 -7.96 -25.22
C GLN A 213 -8.16 -7.38 -25.58
N VAL A 214 -7.38 -8.16 -26.32
CA VAL A 214 -6.08 -7.73 -26.83
C VAL A 214 -6.07 -7.98 -28.33
N THR A 215 -6.09 -6.92 -29.12
CA THR A 215 -5.61 -6.96 -30.50
C THR A 215 -4.09 -6.99 -30.43
N SER A 216 -3.55 -8.19 -30.26
CA SER A 216 -2.10 -8.36 -30.24
C SER A 216 -1.55 -7.84 -31.57
N THR A 217 -0.74 -6.78 -31.53
CA THR A 217 0.11 -6.48 -32.67
C THR A 217 1.06 -7.65 -32.87
N VAL A 218 1.47 -7.89 -34.11
CA VAL A 218 2.26 -9.07 -34.49
C VAL A 218 3.61 -9.11 -33.74
N GLU A 219 4.06 -7.97 -33.21
CA GLU A 219 5.44 -7.74 -32.79
C GLU A 219 5.64 -7.69 -31.25
N GLU A 220 4.60 -7.37 -30.46
CA GLU A 220 4.75 -7.19 -29.00
C GLU A 220 3.67 -7.94 -28.20
N GLU A 221 4.04 -8.33 -26.97
CA GLU A 221 3.17 -8.97 -25.98
C GLU A 221 3.09 -8.10 -24.73
N THR A 222 1.87 -7.79 -24.28
CA THR A 222 1.64 -7.13 -22.99
C THR A 222 1.65 -8.16 -21.86
N ILE A 223 2.43 -7.89 -20.82
CA ILE A 223 2.57 -8.73 -19.63
C ILE A 223 2.24 -7.88 -18.40
N LEU A 224 1.37 -8.40 -17.55
CA LEU A 224 1.05 -7.86 -16.23
C LEU A 224 1.83 -8.68 -15.20
N ARG A 225 2.79 -8.07 -14.51
CA ARG A 225 3.58 -8.73 -13.47
C ARG A 225 3.19 -8.20 -12.11
N PHE A 226 2.75 -9.10 -11.23
CA PHE A 226 2.42 -8.77 -9.84
C PHE A 226 3.42 -9.42 -8.90
N SER A 227 4.12 -8.61 -8.11
CA SER A 227 5.21 -9.04 -7.24
C SER A 227 4.89 -8.75 -5.77
N CYS A 228 5.09 -9.76 -4.92
CA CYS A 228 5.05 -9.62 -3.47
C CYS A 228 6.42 -9.11 -3.02
N VAL A 229 6.48 -7.95 -2.37
CA VAL A 229 7.75 -7.34 -1.93
C VAL A 229 7.79 -7.18 -0.41
N PRO A 230 8.96 -7.12 0.22
CA PRO A 230 9.03 -7.02 1.67
C PRO A 230 8.40 -5.74 2.23
N ALA A 231 7.90 -5.85 3.46
CA ALA A 231 7.51 -4.75 4.32
C ALA A 231 8.07 -4.99 5.73
N GLN A 232 8.28 -3.93 6.51
CA GLN A 232 8.68 -4.01 7.90
C GLN A 232 7.47 -3.88 8.82
N HIS A 233 6.76 -4.97 9.02
CA HIS A 233 5.52 -5.00 9.78
C HIS A 233 5.37 -6.32 10.54
N ASN A 234 4.17 -6.64 11.00
CA ASN A 234 3.81 -7.93 11.55
C ASN A 234 2.45 -8.39 10.97
N SER A 235 1.92 -9.47 11.50
CA SER A 235 0.58 -9.94 11.20
C SER A 235 0.01 -10.67 12.41
N GLY A 236 -1.31 -10.73 12.51
CA GLY A 236 -2.05 -11.51 13.49
C GLY A 236 -3.43 -10.91 13.77
N ARG A 237 -4.46 -11.75 13.81
CA ARG A 237 -5.83 -11.33 14.13
C ARG A 237 -6.16 -11.41 15.61
N ILE A 238 -5.38 -12.20 16.33
CA ILE A 238 -5.50 -12.43 17.78
C ILE A 238 -4.11 -12.41 18.40
N VAL A 239 -4.03 -12.58 19.71
CA VAL A 239 -2.73 -12.52 20.42
C VAL A 239 -1.84 -13.72 20.10
N ILE A 240 -2.43 -14.89 19.82
CA ILE A 240 -1.69 -16.16 19.67
C ILE A 240 -1.24 -16.49 18.24
N ASP A 241 -1.80 -15.82 17.23
CA ASP A 241 -1.48 -16.05 15.81
C ASP A 241 -0.45 -15.04 15.26
N GLN A 242 0.17 -14.26 16.13
CA GLN A 242 1.17 -13.27 15.75
C GLN A 242 2.32 -13.90 14.95
N GLY A 243 2.59 -13.33 13.79
CA GLY A 243 3.61 -13.79 12.84
C GLY A 243 3.33 -15.16 12.21
N SER A 244 2.08 -15.66 12.25
CA SER A 244 1.71 -16.92 11.58
C SER A 244 1.44 -16.77 10.09
N THR A 245 1.18 -15.54 9.64
CA THR A 245 1.09 -15.17 8.22
C THR A 245 2.17 -14.15 7.86
N LEU A 246 2.52 -14.05 6.60
CA LEU A 246 3.47 -13.06 6.10
C LEU A 246 2.76 -11.71 5.90
N TRP A 247 3.54 -10.64 5.89
CA TRP A 247 3.13 -9.27 5.55
C TRP A 247 3.99 -8.78 4.38
N CYS A 248 3.46 -7.94 3.50
CA CYS A 248 4.17 -7.49 2.30
C CYS A 248 3.68 -6.14 1.78
N GLY A 249 4.46 -5.55 0.87
CA GLY A 249 3.94 -4.62 -0.12
C GLY A 249 3.66 -5.34 -1.45
N TRP A 250 3.00 -4.64 -2.37
CA TRP A 250 2.69 -5.13 -3.71
C TRP A 250 3.25 -4.20 -4.78
N VAL A 251 3.91 -4.79 -5.76
CA VAL A 251 4.34 -4.12 -6.99
C VAL A 251 3.52 -4.67 -8.15
N VAL A 252 2.96 -3.78 -8.95
CA VAL A 252 2.27 -4.13 -10.20
C VAL A 252 2.96 -3.42 -11.34
N GLU A 253 3.49 -4.19 -12.30
CA GLU A 253 4.13 -3.68 -13.51
C GLU A 253 3.32 -4.09 -14.75
N ARG A 254 3.15 -3.18 -15.70
CA ARG A 254 2.74 -3.48 -17.06
C ARG A 254 3.98 -3.41 -17.94
N LEU A 255 4.29 -4.49 -18.63
CA LEU A 255 5.48 -4.66 -19.45
C LEU A 255 5.09 -4.97 -20.89
N LEU A 256 5.86 -4.47 -21.85
CA LEU A 256 5.82 -4.87 -23.25
C LEU A 256 7.06 -5.69 -23.57
N ARG A 257 6.87 -6.91 -24.05
CA ARG A 257 7.93 -7.82 -24.48
C ARG A 257 7.90 -7.96 -26.00
N SER A 258 9.03 -7.71 -26.66
CA SER A 258 9.17 -8.02 -28.09
C SER A 258 9.08 -9.53 -28.33
N LYS A 259 8.32 -9.94 -29.36
CA LYS A 259 8.21 -11.34 -29.82
C LYS A 259 9.33 -11.75 -30.78
N ASP A 260 10.18 -10.81 -31.19
CA ASP A 260 11.34 -11.11 -32.02
C ASP A 260 12.42 -11.82 -31.19
N GLU A 261 12.57 -13.14 -31.39
CA GLU A 261 13.58 -13.97 -30.74
C GLU A 261 15.02 -13.63 -31.17
N SER A 262 15.21 -12.87 -32.24
CA SER A 262 16.52 -12.49 -32.78
C SER A 262 17.07 -11.18 -32.22
N ALA A 263 16.19 -10.34 -31.65
CA ALA A 263 16.58 -9.24 -30.79
C ALA A 263 16.73 -9.79 -29.36
N GLU A 264 17.81 -9.45 -28.63
CA GLU A 264 17.85 -9.66 -27.18
C GLU A 264 16.52 -9.20 -26.58
N SER A 265 15.71 -10.13 -26.02
CA SER A 265 14.29 -9.90 -25.72
C SER A 265 14.09 -8.60 -24.96
N LYS A 266 13.72 -7.53 -25.69
CA LYS A 266 13.59 -6.20 -25.12
C LYS A 266 12.27 -6.16 -24.35
N VAL A 267 12.37 -6.10 -23.04
CA VAL A 267 11.23 -5.84 -22.14
C VAL A 267 11.25 -4.36 -21.79
N THR A 268 10.20 -3.64 -22.17
CA THR A 268 10.02 -2.23 -21.83
C THR A 268 8.89 -2.11 -20.82
N ARG A 269 9.12 -1.38 -19.73
CA ARG A 269 8.07 -1.09 -18.75
C ARG A 269 7.14 0.00 -19.28
N GLN A 270 5.86 -0.13 -19.00
CA GLN A 270 4.77 0.72 -19.47
C GLN A 270 3.81 1.00 -18.31
N GLY A 271 4.35 1.36 -17.15
CA GLY A 271 3.57 1.60 -15.93
C GLY A 271 3.97 0.69 -14.78
N ALA A 272 4.19 1.29 -13.63
CA ALA A 272 4.41 0.59 -12.37
C ALA A 272 3.76 1.29 -11.17
N VAL A 273 3.13 0.47 -10.34
CA VAL A 273 2.44 0.87 -9.12
C VAL A 273 3.03 0.14 -7.93
N TYR A 274 3.26 0.86 -6.84
CA TYR A 274 3.70 0.29 -5.57
C TYR A 274 2.70 0.58 -4.46
N HIS A 275 2.26 -0.44 -3.75
CA HIS A 275 1.48 -0.31 -2.53
C HIS A 275 2.31 -0.84 -1.36
N ALA A 276 2.69 0.03 -0.42
CA ALA A 276 3.60 -0.36 0.66
C ALA A 276 2.95 -1.28 1.70
N GLY A 277 1.61 -1.33 1.75
CA GLY A 277 0.89 -1.90 2.89
C GLY A 277 1.16 -1.08 4.14
N ASP A 278 1.05 -1.70 5.30
CA ASP A 278 1.59 -1.12 6.52
C ASP A 278 3.06 -1.47 6.68
N THR A 279 3.84 -0.47 7.05
CA THR A 279 5.27 -0.68 7.26
C THR A 279 5.91 0.38 8.13
N GLY A 280 6.88 -0.06 8.91
CA GLY A 280 7.94 0.77 9.48
C GLY A 280 9.06 1.02 8.48
N TYR A 281 9.98 1.89 8.89
CA TYR A 281 11.21 2.20 8.15
C TYR A 281 12.43 2.16 9.09
N ARG A 282 12.29 2.74 10.29
CA ARG A 282 13.30 2.79 11.34
C ARG A 282 12.79 2.08 12.58
N ARG A 283 13.69 1.79 13.52
CA ARG A 283 13.33 1.22 14.83
C ARG A 283 12.50 2.18 15.67
N ILE A 284 12.98 3.41 15.75
CA ILE A 284 12.34 4.58 16.37
C ILE A 284 12.60 5.80 15.48
N THR A 285 11.87 6.90 15.67
CA THR A 285 11.97 8.11 14.84
C THR A 285 13.39 8.65 14.70
N ARG A 286 14.22 8.52 15.75
CA ARG A 286 15.61 9.04 15.79
C ARG A 286 16.69 8.03 15.38
N SER A 287 16.31 6.79 15.02
CA SER A 287 17.28 5.76 14.68
C SER A 287 17.89 6.02 13.30
N GLU A 288 19.22 6.04 13.21
CA GLU A 288 19.94 6.05 11.93
C GLU A 288 19.84 4.73 11.16
N THR A 289 19.51 3.64 11.86
CA THR A 289 19.31 2.33 11.23
C THR A 289 17.95 2.30 10.55
N VAL A 290 17.97 2.13 9.22
CA VAL A 290 16.79 2.05 8.35
C VAL A 290 16.64 0.66 7.74
N CYS A 291 15.42 0.33 7.32
CA CYS A 291 15.10 -0.90 6.62
C CYS A 291 15.69 -0.86 5.20
N PRO A 292 16.61 -1.76 4.84
CA PRO A 292 17.24 -1.74 3.51
C PRO A 292 16.31 -2.19 2.39
N ALA A 293 15.16 -2.80 2.71
CA ALA A 293 14.26 -3.39 1.72
C ALA A 293 13.69 -2.36 0.74
N PHE A 294 13.42 -1.13 1.18
CA PHE A 294 12.85 -0.10 0.30
C PHE A 294 13.82 0.35 -0.78
N LYS A 295 15.09 0.50 -0.42
CA LYS A 295 16.15 0.77 -1.40
C LYS A 295 16.29 -0.38 -2.40
N GLU A 296 16.24 -1.63 -1.91
CA GLU A 296 16.26 -2.81 -2.77
C GLU A 296 15.02 -2.88 -3.69
N ILE A 297 13.84 -2.51 -3.21
CA ILE A 297 12.63 -2.39 -4.02
C ILE A 297 12.82 -1.33 -5.12
N GLY A 298 13.34 -0.14 -4.79
CA GLY A 298 13.61 0.91 -5.77
C GLY A 298 14.69 0.55 -6.78
N GLU A 299 15.69 -0.24 -6.39
CA GLU A 299 16.72 -0.76 -7.29
C GLU A 299 16.17 -1.80 -8.27
N ARG A 300 15.24 -2.66 -7.83
CA ARG A 300 14.68 -3.76 -8.65
C ARG A 300 13.53 -3.31 -9.53
N PHE A 301 12.66 -2.44 -9.02
CA PHE A 301 11.36 -2.13 -9.63
C PHE A 301 11.19 -0.64 -9.94
N GLY A 302 11.95 0.25 -9.29
CA GLY A 302 11.83 1.68 -9.48
C GLY A 302 12.37 2.16 -10.85
N PRO A 303 12.08 3.41 -11.24
CA PRO A 303 11.08 4.29 -10.61
C PRO A 303 9.64 3.79 -10.79
N PHE A 304 8.77 4.16 -9.84
CA PHE A 304 7.32 3.90 -9.90
C PHE A 304 6.55 5.14 -10.33
N ASP A 305 5.59 5.00 -11.24
CA ASP A 305 4.71 6.11 -11.64
C ASP A 305 3.80 6.54 -10.49
N MET A 306 3.31 5.57 -9.71
CA MET A 306 2.43 5.81 -8.57
C MET A 306 2.80 4.92 -7.38
N SER A 307 2.77 5.50 -6.18
CA SER A 307 2.94 4.75 -4.94
C SER A 307 1.91 5.13 -3.89
N PHE A 308 1.51 4.17 -3.07
CA PHE A 308 0.69 4.37 -1.88
C PHE A 308 1.54 4.02 -0.66
N VAL A 309 1.81 5.01 0.19
CA VAL A 309 2.72 4.87 1.33
C VAL A 309 2.01 5.30 2.62
N PRO A 310 2.01 4.48 3.68
CA PRO A 310 1.39 4.85 4.95
C PRO A 310 2.13 6.03 5.58
N ILE A 311 1.38 7.04 6.04
CA ILE A 311 1.96 8.25 6.65
C ILE A 311 1.68 8.36 8.16
N TRP A 312 0.99 7.38 8.76
CA TRP A 312 0.55 7.48 10.15
C TRP A 312 0.74 6.20 10.95
N ARG A 313 1.05 6.37 12.24
CA ARG A 313 1.52 5.30 13.16
C ARG A 313 0.42 4.62 13.98
N GLY A 314 -0.84 5.00 13.75
CA GLY A 314 -2.02 4.48 14.45
C GLY A 314 -2.78 5.56 15.23
N GLY A 315 -4.08 5.34 15.43
CA GLY A 315 -4.95 6.26 16.17
C GLY A 315 -4.93 5.99 17.68
N SER A 316 -5.05 7.05 18.49
CA SER A 316 -5.29 6.90 19.93
C SER A 316 -6.70 6.35 20.15
N LEU A 317 -6.89 5.49 21.17
CA LEU A 317 -8.24 5.06 21.54
C LEU A 317 -9.12 6.30 21.84
N GLY A 318 -10.35 6.34 21.32
CA GLY A 318 -11.18 7.55 21.35
C GLY A 318 -11.41 8.14 22.75
N PHE A 319 -11.40 7.32 23.81
CA PHE A 319 -11.48 7.84 25.18
C PHE A 319 -10.19 8.57 25.64
N ILE A 320 -9.02 8.14 25.16
CA ILE A 320 -7.73 8.80 25.43
C ILE A 320 -7.69 10.14 24.69
N SER A 321 -8.13 10.15 23.42
CA SER A 321 -8.20 11.36 22.61
C SER A 321 -9.17 12.41 23.17
N ASN A 322 -10.31 11.98 23.75
CA ASN A 322 -11.28 12.88 24.42
C ASN A 322 -10.71 13.60 25.66
N LEU A 323 -9.63 13.08 26.26
CA LEU A 323 -8.92 13.73 27.38
C LEU A 323 -7.83 14.71 26.89
N GLY A 324 -7.71 14.92 25.57
CA GLY A 324 -6.66 15.72 24.94
C GLY A 324 -5.29 15.03 24.92
N LEU A 325 -5.23 13.77 25.35
CA LEU A 325 -4.02 12.94 25.35
C LEU A 325 -3.92 12.19 24.03
N ARG A 326 -2.71 12.11 23.49
CA ARG A 326 -2.36 11.24 22.37
C ARG A 326 -1.19 10.36 22.76
N LEU A 327 -1.05 9.23 22.08
CA LEU A 327 0.18 8.45 22.12
C LEU A 327 1.34 9.32 21.57
N SER A 328 2.42 9.53 22.32
CA SER A 328 3.57 10.33 21.88
C SER A 328 4.29 9.62 20.73
N HIS A 329 4.61 10.39 19.69
CA HIS A 329 5.07 9.83 18.42
C HIS A 329 6.57 9.50 18.43
N ASP A 330 7.32 10.05 19.37
CA ASP A 330 8.77 9.90 19.43
C ASP A 330 9.21 8.53 19.98
N ASP A 331 8.36 7.87 20.80
CA ASP A 331 8.78 6.78 21.68
C ASP A 331 8.05 5.45 21.41
N ILE A 332 7.06 5.43 20.51
CA ILE A 332 6.45 4.18 20.03
C ILE A 332 7.36 3.57 18.96
N PRO A 333 7.64 2.26 19.02
CA PRO A 333 8.47 1.61 18.01
C PRO A 333 7.93 1.86 16.60
N SER A 334 8.61 2.74 15.86
CA SER A 334 8.37 3.01 14.43
C SER A 334 8.73 1.80 13.55
N ALA A 335 9.21 0.74 14.20
CA ALA A 335 9.55 -0.54 13.59
C ALA A 335 8.39 -1.14 12.78
N LEU A 336 7.13 -0.88 13.17
CA LEU A 336 5.96 -1.42 12.46
C LEU A 336 5.17 -0.37 11.67
N HIS A 337 5.25 0.91 12.04
CA HIS A 337 4.64 2.00 11.28
C HIS A 337 5.59 3.22 11.20
N GLY A 338 5.85 3.69 9.98
CA GLY A 338 6.70 4.85 9.72
C GLY A 338 6.07 6.19 10.14
N SER A 339 6.91 7.19 10.43
CA SER A 339 6.46 8.60 10.50
C SER A 339 6.12 9.13 9.10
N PRO A 340 5.45 10.28 9.03
CA PRO A 340 5.42 11.09 7.82
C PRO A 340 6.81 11.34 7.20
N THR A 341 7.85 11.60 8.01
CA THR A 341 9.23 11.73 7.51
C THR A 341 9.78 10.41 6.96
N ASP A 342 9.50 9.28 7.62
CA ASP A 342 9.85 7.96 7.10
C ASP A 342 9.13 7.65 5.78
N ALA A 343 7.88 8.09 5.61
CA ALA A 343 7.14 7.94 4.36
C ALA A 343 7.82 8.69 3.19
N VAL A 344 8.35 9.89 3.45
CA VAL A 344 9.16 10.64 2.48
C VAL A 344 10.49 9.93 2.17
N ALA A 345 11.11 9.28 3.17
CA ALA A 345 12.30 8.47 2.95
C ALA A 345 11.99 7.23 2.09
N ILE A 346 10.89 6.53 2.36
CA ILE A 346 10.40 5.40 1.55
C ILE A 346 10.15 5.87 0.11
N HIS A 347 9.44 6.98 -0.08
CA HIS A 347 9.19 7.58 -1.39
C HIS A 347 10.47 7.74 -2.22
N LYS A 348 11.55 8.24 -1.60
CA LYS A 348 12.87 8.39 -2.25
C LYS A 348 13.55 7.06 -2.51
N ASP A 349 13.57 6.17 -1.52
CA ASP A 349 14.25 4.86 -1.62
C ASP A 349 13.63 3.98 -2.70
N VAL A 350 12.30 4.00 -2.84
CA VAL A 350 11.58 3.27 -3.90
C VAL A 350 11.59 4.01 -5.24
N ARG A 351 12.13 5.24 -5.28
CA ARG A 351 12.18 6.11 -6.48
C ARG A 351 10.78 6.39 -7.04
N SER A 352 9.84 6.70 -6.16
CA SER A 352 8.47 7.02 -6.56
C SER A 352 8.41 8.39 -7.22
N ARG A 353 7.67 8.50 -8.32
CA ARG A 353 7.39 9.75 -9.01
C ARG A 353 6.20 10.49 -8.41
N ASN A 354 5.18 9.74 -7.99
CA ASN A 354 3.97 10.29 -7.37
C ASN A 354 3.54 9.40 -6.20
N THR A 355 3.56 9.94 -4.98
CA THR A 355 3.14 9.21 -3.77
C THR A 355 1.88 9.79 -3.16
N ILE A 356 0.85 8.94 -3.03
CA ILE A 356 -0.36 9.23 -2.27
C ILE A 356 -0.19 8.67 -0.86
N GLY A 357 -0.29 9.54 0.15
CA GLY A 357 -0.30 9.15 1.55
C GLY A 357 -1.55 8.35 1.90
N ILE A 358 -1.39 7.22 2.59
CA ILE A 358 -2.47 6.33 3.05
C ILE A 358 -2.36 6.05 4.58
N HIS A 359 -3.24 5.17 5.10
CA HIS A 359 -3.26 4.71 6.50
C HIS A 359 -3.59 5.79 7.56
N PHE A 360 -4.07 6.97 7.14
CA PHE A 360 -4.40 8.08 8.03
C PHE A 360 -5.87 8.54 7.88
N GLY A 361 -6.35 9.33 8.84
CA GLY A 361 -7.63 10.05 8.77
C GLY A 361 -8.91 9.20 8.75
N THR A 362 -8.81 7.86 8.80
CA THR A 362 -9.96 6.96 8.67
C THR A 362 -10.31 6.26 9.97
N PHE A 363 -9.35 5.56 10.61
CA PHE A 363 -9.49 4.98 11.94
C PHE A 363 -8.66 5.78 12.95
N VAL A 364 -9.19 6.93 13.36
CA VAL A 364 -8.49 7.90 14.23
C VAL A 364 -9.31 8.20 15.49
N GLY A 365 -8.62 8.61 16.56
CA GLY A 365 -9.23 9.00 17.82
C GLY A 365 -9.86 10.39 17.79
N SER A 366 -9.35 11.29 16.93
CA SER A 366 -9.87 12.65 16.72
C SER A 366 -9.41 13.26 15.38
N GLU A 367 -10.03 14.36 14.97
CA GLU A 367 -9.61 15.12 13.76
C GLU A 367 -8.19 15.69 13.91
N ASN A 368 -7.73 15.96 15.13
CA ASN A 368 -6.37 16.47 15.38
C ASN A 368 -5.28 15.50 14.91
N GLU A 369 -5.50 14.18 15.05
CA GLU A 369 -4.56 13.17 14.52
C GLU A 369 -4.48 13.24 12.98
N THR A 370 -5.59 13.57 12.33
CA THR A 370 -5.62 13.76 10.87
C THR A 370 -4.85 15.01 10.48
N HIS A 371 -5.06 16.13 11.18
CA HIS A 371 -4.32 17.37 10.93
C HIS A 371 -2.81 17.17 11.16
N GLU A 372 -2.39 16.52 12.24
CA GLU A 372 -0.98 16.24 12.50
C GLU A 372 -0.34 15.42 11.37
N ALA A 373 -0.99 14.33 10.93
CA ALA A 373 -0.49 13.51 9.82
C ALA A 373 -0.25 14.34 8.54
N VAL A 374 -1.23 15.17 8.16
CA VAL A 374 -1.13 16.02 6.96
C VAL A 374 -0.04 17.07 7.11
N ILE A 375 0.02 17.74 8.27
CA ILE A 375 0.99 18.82 8.52
C ILE A 375 2.41 18.26 8.51
N GLU A 376 2.66 17.21 9.28
CA GLU A 376 3.99 16.60 9.39
C GLU A 376 4.44 16.01 8.04
N PHE A 377 3.53 15.43 7.26
CA PHE A 377 3.86 14.93 5.93
C PHE A 377 4.21 16.04 4.95
N GLY A 378 3.41 17.11 4.93
CA GLY A 378 3.68 18.27 4.09
C GLY A 378 4.95 19.03 4.49
N GLN A 379 5.27 19.09 5.78
CA GLN A 379 6.55 19.65 6.27
C GLN A 379 7.73 18.77 5.87
N ALA A 380 7.60 17.44 6.03
CA ALA A 380 8.64 16.51 5.61
C ALA A 380 8.91 16.58 4.11
N CYS A 381 7.88 16.76 3.27
CA CYS A 381 8.05 16.97 1.84
C CYS A 381 8.88 18.23 1.54
N ASP A 382 8.52 19.37 2.13
CA ASP A 382 9.26 20.64 1.97
C ASP A 382 10.74 20.49 2.39
N GLU A 383 10.99 19.95 3.58
CA GLU A 383 12.34 19.75 4.13
C GLU A 383 13.22 18.88 3.22
N HIS A 384 12.61 17.91 2.54
CA HIS A 384 13.30 16.95 1.69
C HIS A 384 13.31 17.37 0.21
N GLY A 385 12.62 18.46 -0.14
CA GLY A 385 12.46 18.99 -1.49
C GLY A 385 11.63 18.09 -2.41
N VAL A 386 10.64 17.38 -1.87
CA VAL A 386 9.66 16.62 -2.66
C VAL A 386 8.51 17.56 -3.01
N GLY A 387 8.11 17.60 -4.29
CA GLY A 387 7.04 18.49 -4.76
C GLY A 387 5.66 18.09 -4.22
N ASP A 388 4.70 19.00 -4.29
CA ASP A 388 3.31 18.71 -3.94
C ASP A 388 2.67 17.88 -5.07
N LEU A 389 1.72 16.99 -4.74
CA LEU A 389 0.97 16.27 -5.78
C LEU A 389 0.24 17.24 -6.72
N ASP A 390 -0.24 18.37 -6.21
CA ASP A 390 -0.99 19.35 -6.99
C ASP A 390 -0.11 20.18 -7.93
N ASP A 391 1.22 20.08 -7.83
CA ASP A 391 2.14 20.77 -8.74
C ASP A 391 1.99 20.25 -10.19
N GLU A 392 1.92 21.19 -11.14
CA GLU A 392 1.80 20.88 -12.58
C GLU A 392 3.00 20.07 -13.09
N ASN A 393 4.21 20.47 -12.69
CA ASN A 393 5.45 19.84 -13.09
C ASN A 393 5.95 18.87 -12.03
N GLU A 394 6.46 17.73 -12.47
CA GLU A 394 7.17 16.81 -11.58
C GLU A 394 8.50 17.43 -11.13
N SER A 395 8.79 17.35 -9.83
CA SER A 395 10.10 17.74 -9.31
C SER A 395 11.14 16.65 -9.58
N ASP A 396 12.43 16.98 -9.58
CA ASP A 396 13.52 15.99 -9.72
C ASP A 396 13.45 14.85 -8.68
N LYS A 397 12.74 15.06 -7.57
CA LYS A 397 12.57 14.10 -6.48
C LYS A 397 11.16 13.52 -6.43
N GLY A 398 10.35 13.67 -7.48
CA GLY A 398 8.95 13.26 -7.52
C GLY A 398 8.02 14.21 -6.76
N ARG A 399 6.77 13.79 -6.61
CA ARG A 399 5.71 14.48 -5.88
C ARG A 399 5.11 13.59 -4.82
N ALA A 400 4.69 14.17 -3.71
CA ALA A 400 4.01 13.45 -2.64
C ALA A 400 2.97 14.34 -1.96
N GLY A 401 1.88 13.71 -1.51
CA GLY A 401 0.76 14.46 -0.97
C GLY A 401 -0.37 13.55 -0.51
N THR A 402 -1.46 14.16 -0.09
CA THR A 402 -2.64 13.44 0.38
C THR A 402 -3.83 13.73 -0.54
N LEU A 403 -4.85 12.87 -0.52
CA LEU A 403 -6.13 13.09 -1.21
C LEU A 403 -7.26 13.24 -0.19
N ASP A 404 -8.44 13.67 -0.63
CA ASP A 404 -9.68 13.43 0.12
C ASP A 404 -10.05 11.94 0.00
N ILE A 405 -10.80 11.39 0.96
CA ILE A 405 -11.30 10.02 0.88
C ILE A 405 -12.31 9.95 -0.26
N GLY A 406 -12.02 9.15 -1.29
CA GLY A 406 -12.74 9.07 -2.55
C GLY A 406 -12.12 9.93 -3.67
N GLY A 407 -11.10 10.72 -3.37
CA GLY A 407 -10.36 11.51 -4.36
C GLY A 407 -9.41 10.64 -5.19
N SER A 408 -9.15 11.11 -6.41
CA SER A 408 -8.33 10.39 -7.40
C SER A 408 -7.20 11.27 -7.93
N LEU A 409 -6.09 10.63 -8.29
CA LEU A 409 -4.96 11.21 -9.00
C LEU A 409 -4.71 10.44 -10.29
N ALA A 410 -4.67 11.14 -11.42
CA ALA A 410 -4.23 10.61 -12.71
C ALA A 410 -2.79 11.03 -12.98
N VAL A 411 -1.92 10.07 -13.33
CA VAL A 411 -0.52 10.32 -13.67
C VAL A 411 -0.22 9.71 -15.03
N ALA A 412 0.52 10.43 -15.88
CA ALA A 412 1.00 9.90 -17.14
C ALA A 412 1.97 8.74 -16.89
N ILE A 413 1.92 7.75 -17.76
CA ILE A 413 2.88 6.65 -17.80
C ILE A 413 4.04 7.11 -18.67
N GLU A 414 5.26 7.01 -18.18
CA GLU A 414 6.47 7.37 -18.92
C GLU A 414 7.39 6.19 -19.23
#